data_AF-A0AB39BDQ2-F1
#
_entry.id   AF-A0AB39BDQ2-F1
#
_cell.length_a   1.000
_cell.length_b   1.000
_cell.length_c   1.000
_cell.angle_alpha   90.00
_cell.angle_beta   90.00
_cell.angle_gamma   90.00
#
_symmetry.space_group_name_H-M   'P 1'
#
loop_
_entity.id
_entity.type
_entity.pdbx_description
1 polymer ?
#
loop_
_entity_poly.entity_id
_entity_poly.type
_entity_poly.pdbx_seq_one_letter_code
_entity_poly.pdbx_strand_id
1 'polypeptide(L)' 'MTDLRIVEHENDDIVTYFVTTDLNPEEFPGAPSLGPFDSREEAEQALKDWDQELVDDNTPEEGSPALNP' A
#
# COMPACT_ATOMS: atom_id res chain seq x y z
N MET A 1 -3.12 6.16 10.27
CA MET A 1 -3.59 5.59 8.99
C MET A 1 -3.07 6.49 7.90
N THR A 2 -2.07 6.02 7.17
CA THR A 2 -1.59 6.68 5.96
C THR A 2 -2.58 6.28 4.87
N ASP A 3 -3.37 7.22 4.33
CA ASP A 3 -4.29 6.90 3.24
C ASP A 3 -3.46 6.52 2.02
N LEU A 4 -3.60 5.29 1.49
CA LEU A 4 -3.02 4.93 0.20
C LEU A 4 -4.01 5.29 -0.91
N ARG A 5 -3.50 5.73 -2.06
CA ARG A 5 -4.28 6.04 -3.25
C ARG A 5 -3.68 5.40 -4.48
N ILE A 6 -4.56 5.00 -5.40
CA ILE A 6 -4.17 4.54 -6.74
C ILE A 6 -4.10 5.77 -7.64
N VAL A 7 -2.93 5.98 -8.23
CA VAL A 7 -2.65 7.04 -9.20
C VAL A 7 -2.53 6.41 -10.57
N GLU A 8 -3.32 6.91 -11.51
CA GLU A 8 -3.22 6.56 -12.91
C GLU A 8 -2.21 7.47 -13.59
N HIS A 9 -1.26 6.88 -14.31
CA HIS A 9 -0.24 7.56 -15.07
C HIS A 9 -0.36 7.15 -16.54
N GLU A 10 -0.84 8.06 -17.37
CA GLU A 10 -0.86 7.91 -18.82
C GLU A 10 0.45 8.45 -19.40
N ASN A 11 1.22 7.60 -20.07
CA ASN A 11 2.44 8.01 -20.75
C ASN A 11 2.54 7.32 -22.12
N ASP A 12 2.54 8.12 -23.19
CA ASP A 12 2.66 7.64 -24.58
C ASP A 12 1.62 6.55 -24.93
N ASP A 13 0.33 6.84 -24.68
CA ASP A 13 -0.82 5.93 -24.90
C ASP A 13 -0.87 4.70 -23.95
N ILE A 14 0.10 4.56 -23.05
CA ILE A 14 0.15 3.48 -22.06
C ILE A 14 -0.38 4.00 -20.72
N VAL A 15 -1.47 3.40 -20.25
CA VAL A 15 -2.02 3.65 -18.91
C VAL A 15 -1.37 2.69 -17.93
N THR A 16 -0.68 3.25 -16.92
CA THR A 16 -0.08 2.49 -15.83
C THR A 16 -0.63 2.96 -14.49
N TYR A 17 -0.83 2.03 -13.56
CA TYR A 17 -1.35 2.33 -12.24
C TYR A 17 -0.23 2.21 -11.21
N PHE A 18 -0.18 3.16 -10.28
CA PHE A 18 0.75 3.17 -9.16
C PHE A 18 -0.04 3.31 -7.86
N VAL A 19 0.32 2.53 -6.85
CA VAL A 19 -0.20 2.72 -5.50
C VAL A 19 0.79 3.60 -4.76
N THR A 20 0.37 4.78 -4.32
CA THR A 20 1.22 5.69 -3.53
C THR A 20 0.53 5.99 -2.21
N THR A 21 1.30 6.32 -1.20
CA THR A 21 0.72 7.01 -0.05
C THR A 21 0.18 8.36 -0.50
N ASP A 22 -0.91 8.83 0.12
CA ASP A 22 -1.44 10.19 0.03
C ASP A 22 -0.52 11.16 0.79
N LEU A 23 0.78 11.01 0.57
CA LEU A 23 1.78 11.97 0.95
C LEU A 23 2.06 12.79 -0.29
N ASN A 24 1.95 14.11 -0.19
CA ASN A 24 2.31 15.00 -1.29
C ASN A 24 3.75 14.66 -1.73
N PRO A 25 3.98 14.35 -3.01
CA PRO A 25 5.32 14.00 -3.49
C PRO A 25 6.31 15.18 -3.35
N GLU A 26 5.82 16.42 -3.26
CA GLU A 26 6.61 17.61 -2.93
C GLU A 26 7.06 17.64 -1.46
N GLU A 27 6.30 17.02 -0.56
CA GLU A 27 6.59 16.99 0.88
C GLU A 27 7.31 15.70 1.30
N PHE A 28 7.13 14.60 0.57
CA PHE A 28 7.79 13.32 0.79
C PHE A 28 8.40 12.74 -0.50
N PRO A 29 9.53 13.31 -0.95
CA PRO A 29 10.28 12.76 -2.09
C PRO A 29 10.91 11.42 -1.67
N GLY A 30 10.23 10.32 -1.97
CA GLY A 30 10.64 8.97 -1.59
C GLY A 30 9.58 8.16 -0.86
N ALA A 31 8.33 8.63 -0.82
CA ALA A 31 7.21 7.80 -0.42
C ALA A 31 7.22 6.47 -1.20
N PRO A 32 7.12 5.32 -0.51
CA PRO A 32 7.10 4.03 -1.18
C PRO A 32 5.89 3.96 -2.11
N SER A 33 6.14 3.64 -3.37
CA SER A 33 5.11 3.39 -4.37
C SER A 33 5.17 1.92 -4.79
N LEU A 34 4.02 1.25 -4.87
CA LEU A 34 3.92 -0.09 -5.46
C LEU A 34 3.54 0.06 -6.94
N GLY A 35 4.19 -0.73 -7.81
CA GLY A 35 3.94 -0.73 -9.26
C GLY A 35 5.21 -0.55 -10.09
N PRO A 36 5.08 -0.36 -11.42
CA PRO A 36 3.84 -0.13 -12.18
C PRO A 36 2.94 -1.37 -12.31
N PHE A 37 1.63 -1.14 -12.35
CA PHE A 37 0.62 -2.17 -12.64
C PHE A 37 -0.08 -1.88 -13.97
N ASP A 38 -0.43 -2.94 -14.71
CA ASP A 38 -1.14 -2.85 -15.99
C ASP A 38 -2.65 -2.63 -15.83
N SER A 39 -3.21 -2.89 -14.64
CA SER A 39 -4.65 -2.79 -14.40
C SER A 39 -4.97 -2.28 -13.00
N ARG A 40 -6.07 -1.54 -12.90
CA ARG A 40 -6.56 -0.99 -11.63
C ARG A 40 -6.84 -2.08 -10.60
N GLU A 41 -7.43 -3.19 -11.01
CA GLU A 41 -7.74 -4.34 -10.13
C GLU A 41 -6.48 -4.88 -9.44
N GLU A 42 -5.35 -4.90 -10.16
CA GLU A 42 -4.07 -5.39 -9.64
C GLU A 42 -3.45 -4.39 -8.65
N ALA A 43 -3.56 -3.09 -8.94
CA ALA A 43 -3.20 -2.03 -8.00
C ALA A 43 -4.09 -2.04 -6.74
N GLU A 44 -5.39 -2.35 -6.86
CA GLU A 44 -6.31 -2.48 -5.72
C GLU A 44 -5.98 -3.68 -4.83
N GLN A 45 -5.57 -4.81 -5.41
CA GLN A 45 -5.09 -5.95 -4.63
C GLN A 45 -3.80 -5.60 -3.88
N ALA A 46 -2.83 -4.96 -4.56
CA ALA A 46 -1.59 -4.51 -3.93
C ALA A 46 -1.81 -3.49 -2.80
N LEU A 47 -2.77 -2.58 -2.97
CA LEU A 47 -3.17 -1.63 -1.92
C LEU A 47 -3.75 -2.35 -0.69
N LYS A 48 -4.59 -3.37 -0.90
CA LYS A 48 -5.15 -4.18 0.21
C LYS A 48 -4.08 -5.00 0.92
N ASP A 49 -3.15 -5.57 0.17
CA ASP A 49 -2.04 -6.37 0.72
C ASP A 49 -1.12 -5.50 1.59
N TRP A 50 -0.80 -4.28 1.13
CA TRP A 50 0.00 -3.33 1.90
C TRP A 50 -0.72 -2.79 3.14
N ASP A 51 -2.01 -2.50 3.05
CA ASP A 51 -2.83 -2.11 4.21
C ASP A 51 -2.86 -3.24 5.25
N GLN A 52 -2.95 -4.50 4.81
CA GLN A 52 -2.87 -5.68 5.68
C GLN A 52 -1.49 -5.83 6.34
N GLU A 53 -0.38 -5.70 5.61
CA GLU A 53 0.96 -5.79 6.21
C GLU A 53 1.20 -4.71 7.28
N LEU A 54 0.69 -3.50 7.07
CA LEU A 54 0.76 -2.45 8.11
C LEU A 54 -0.13 -2.73 9.31
N VAL A 55 -1.30 -3.33 9.09
CA VAL A 55 -2.20 -3.75 10.18
C VAL A 55 -1.57 -4.88 11.00
N ASP A 56 -0.92 -5.85 10.36
CA ASP A 56 -0.24 -6.96 11.05
C ASP A 56 0.99 -6.48 11.86
N ASP A 57 1.76 -5.52 11.33
CA ASP A 57 2.91 -4.90 12.05
C ASP A 57 2.47 -3.98 13.21
N ASN A 58 1.26 -3.39 13.12
CA ASN A 58 0.67 -2.55 14.17
C ASN A 58 -0.33 -3.27 15.08
N THR A 59 -0.61 -4.55 14.86
CA THR A 59 -1.17 -5.36 15.94
C THR A 59 -0.07 -5.46 17.00
N PRO A 60 -0.22 -4.82 18.18
CA PRO A 60 0.59 -5.26 19.30
C PRO A 60 0.34 -6.77 19.38
N GLU A 61 1.41 -7.56 19.43
CA GLU A 61 1.32 -8.94 19.86
C GLU A 61 0.66 -8.92 21.25
N GLU A 62 -0.67 -8.91 21.31
CA GLU A 62 -1.42 -9.28 22.50
C GLU A 62 -1.17 -10.77 22.65
N GLY A 63 -0.11 -11.03 23.41
CA GLY A 63 0.54 -12.31 23.54
C GLY A 63 -0.45 -13.45 23.68
N SER A 64 -0.35 -14.39 22.75
CA SER A 64 -0.47 -15.78 23.17
C SER A 64 0.77 -16.09 24.00
N PRO A 65 0.64 -16.18 25.34
CA PRO A 65 0.89 -17.49 25.91
C PRO A 65 -0.02 -17.78 27.11
N ALA A 66 -0.87 -18.78 26.97
CA ALA A 66 -1.28 -19.56 28.14
C ALA A 66 -1.37 -21.03 27.76
N LEU A 67 -0.20 -21.61 27.52
CA LEU A 67 0.02 -23.04 27.66
C LEU A 67 0.09 -23.35 29.19
N ASN A 68 -1.01 -23.87 29.75
CA ASN A 68 -1.13 -24.72 30.97
C ASN A 68 -0.77 -24.10 32.34
N PRO A 69 -1.30 -24.60 33.49
CA PRO A 69 -1.52 -26.01 33.89
C PRO A 69 -2.95 -26.56 33.82
#